data_AF-A0A8D8QWR2-F1
#
_entry.id   AF-A0A8D8QWR2-F1
#
_cell.length_a   1.000
_cell.length_b   1.000
_cell.length_c   1.000
_cell.angle_alpha   90.00
_cell.angle_beta   90.00
_cell.angle_gamma   90.00
#
_symmetry.space_group_name_H-M   'P 1'
#
loop_
_entity.id
_entity.type
_entity.pdbx_description
1 polymer ?
#
loop_
_entity_poly.entity_id
_entity_poly.type
_entity_poly.pdbx_seq_one_letter_code
_entity_poly.pdbx_strand_id
1 'polypeptide(L)'
;MFFKNKEYCSSLSMHHLIMDWMRGNPGSSDGQAFLSFCTQTMHRINLSTILKDTEGQSSSSLWHDLRYARITASKLYEASRCSTESGSLVNTILGAQKVKDTTAMERGRTLEPIVCGMVEQKYAQKVSHVGLALNEEYPMFGASPDGVMGDFVIEIKCPMSEKTFKTYFDSSMTKPSSKYLTQVMLQMLFLNKRKGLFCVALPNFEKEKKIKILEVLYDSDFMQSTLAQASQFWLKAIFPKLNKDLMPPQLLPLLDSN
;
A
#
# COMPACT_ATOMS: atom_id res chain seq x y z
N MET A 1 11.24 5.81 -29.43
CA MET A 1 12.20 6.00 -28.32
C MET A 1 11.63 7.11 -27.44
N PHE A 2 10.79 6.79 -26.46
CA PHE A 2 10.20 7.78 -25.58
C PHE A 2 11.20 8.12 -24.48
N PHE A 3 11.69 9.35 -24.46
CA PHE A 3 12.45 9.88 -23.34
C PHE A 3 11.57 9.81 -22.09
N LYS A 4 11.82 8.83 -21.22
CA LYS A 4 11.16 8.69 -19.92
C LYS A 4 11.62 9.84 -19.03
N ASN A 5 10.79 10.85 -18.84
CA ASN A 5 11.14 11.91 -17.92
C ASN A 5 10.84 11.45 -16.48
N LYS A 6 11.87 11.03 -15.76
CA LYS A 6 11.81 10.55 -14.37
C LYS A 6 11.13 11.55 -13.43
N GLU A 7 11.19 12.84 -13.78
CA GLU A 7 10.48 13.96 -13.12
C GLU A 7 8.95 13.80 -13.07
N TYR A 8 8.33 13.20 -14.09
CA TYR A 8 6.88 13.06 -14.18
C TYR A 8 6.31 11.98 -13.25
N CYS A 9 7.14 11.02 -12.83
CA CYS A 9 6.71 9.98 -11.90
C CYS A 9 6.87 10.44 -10.45
N SER A 10 7.92 11.21 -10.15
CA SER A 10 8.10 11.83 -8.82
C SER A 10 7.03 12.87 -8.50
N SER A 11 6.44 13.53 -9.51
CA SER A 11 5.36 14.51 -9.30
C SER A 11 4.09 13.91 -8.68
N LEU A 12 3.93 12.58 -8.73
CA LEU A 12 2.84 11.88 -8.06
C LEU A 12 3.13 11.57 -6.59
N SER A 13 4.26 11.96 -6.02
CA SER A 13 4.45 11.86 -4.57
C SER A 13 3.49 12.81 -3.86
N MET A 14 3.01 12.43 -2.67
CA MET A 14 2.11 13.30 -1.91
C MET A 14 2.75 14.64 -1.56
N HIS A 15 4.08 14.68 -1.42
CA HIS A 15 4.85 15.90 -1.24
C HIS A 15 4.77 16.84 -2.46
N HIS A 16 4.96 16.34 -3.68
CA HIS A 16 4.85 17.19 -4.87
C HIS A 16 3.39 17.63 -5.10
N LEU A 17 2.43 16.72 -4.96
CA LEU A 17 1.01 17.01 -5.14
C LEU A 17 0.53 18.12 -4.20
N ILE A 18 0.89 18.06 -2.90
CA ILE A 18 0.46 19.10 -1.95
C ILE A 18 1.15 20.44 -2.21
N MET A 19 2.43 20.43 -2.62
CA MET A 19 3.14 21.67 -2.98
C MET A 19 2.50 22.35 -4.19
N ASP A 20 2.12 21.59 -5.22
CA ASP A 20 1.44 22.12 -6.40
C ASP A 20 0.02 22.60 -6.07
N TRP A 21 -0.71 21.88 -5.22
CA TRP A 21 -2.01 22.30 -4.71
C TRP A 21 -1.93 23.65 -3.97
N MET A 22 -0.96 23.81 -3.08
CA MET A 22 -0.78 25.02 -2.27
C MET A 22 -0.42 26.25 -3.11
N ARG A 23 0.26 26.09 -4.25
CA ARG A 23 0.53 27.22 -5.17
C ARG A 23 -0.75 27.85 -5.73
N GLY A 24 -1.76 27.02 -6.01
CA GLY A 24 -3.07 27.48 -6.49
C GLY A 24 -4.07 27.79 -5.36
N ASN A 25 -3.86 27.23 -4.17
CA ASN A 25 -4.79 27.30 -3.04
C ASN A 25 -4.05 27.58 -1.71
N PRO A 26 -3.35 28.73 -1.60
CA PRO A 26 -2.55 29.05 -0.43
C PRO A 26 -3.43 29.08 0.84
N GLY A 27 -2.95 28.46 1.92
CA GLY A 27 -3.67 28.44 3.20
C GLY A 27 -4.86 27.47 3.27
N SER A 28 -5.19 26.75 2.18
CA SER A 28 -6.32 25.81 2.18
C SER A 28 -6.11 24.67 3.18
N SER A 29 -7.15 24.37 3.95
CA SER A 29 -7.26 23.21 4.84
C SER A 29 -8.30 22.20 4.33
N ASP A 30 -8.76 22.35 3.09
CA ASP A 30 -9.76 21.47 2.48
C ASP A 30 -9.09 20.21 1.89
N GLY A 31 -9.05 19.16 2.70
CA GLY A 31 -8.51 17.86 2.29
C GLY A 31 -9.32 17.18 1.18
N GLN A 32 -10.63 17.43 1.08
CA GLN A 32 -11.46 16.81 0.05
C GLN A 32 -11.21 17.45 -1.32
N ALA A 33 -11.06 18.78 -1.36
CA ALA A 33 -10.64 19.50 -2.55
C ALA A 33 -9.23 19.08 -2.98
N PHE A 34 -8.29 18.89 -2.02
CA PHE A 34 -6.96 18.37 -2.31
C PHE A 34 -7.00 16.98 -2.96
N LEU A 35 -7.79 16.04 -2.43
CA LEU A 35 -7.93 14.71 -3.03
C LEU A 35 -8.53 14.79 -4.44
N SER A 36 -9.51 15.68 -4.65
CA SER A 36 -10.10 15.91 -5.98
C SER A 36 -9.07 16.42 -6.98
N PHE A 37 -8.16 17.30 -6.55
CA PHE A 37 -7.01 17.73 -7.34
C PHE A 37 -6.05 16.58 -7.65
N CYS A 38 -5.74 15.73 -6.68
CA CYS A 38 -4.91 14.54 -6.88
C CYS A 38 -5.52 13.58 -7.91
N THR A 39 -6.82 13.31 -7.82
CA THR A 39 -7.55 12.48 -8.79
C THR A 39 -7.45 13.05 -10.21
N GLN A 40 -7.72 14.34 -10.39
CA GLN A 40 -7.60 14.99 -11.70
C GLN A 40 -6.18 14.95 -12.26
N THR A 41 -5.17 15.10 -11.39
CA THR A 41 -3.76 15.04 -11.76
C THR A 41 -3.37 13.62 -12.18
N MET A 42 -3.75 12.61 -11.40
CA MET A 42 -3.45 11.21 -11.66
C MET A 42 -4.16 10.69 -12.92
N HIS A 43 -5.38 11.13 -13.21
CA HIS A 43 -6.11 10.74 -14.42
C HIS A 43 -5.33 11.07 -15.71
N ARG A 44 -4.53 12.15 -15.71
CA ARG A 44 -3.74 12.57 -16.87
C ARG A 44 -2.46 11.75 -17.06
N ILE A 45 -2.15 10.83 -16.14
CA ILE A 45 -0.90 10.08 -16.11
C ILE A 45 -1.17 8.61 -16.35
N ASN A 46 -0.29 7.97 -17.12
CA ASN A 46 -0.34 6.54 -17.32
C ASN A 46 0.24 5.79 -16.10
N LEU A 47 -0.61 5.40 -15.15
CA LEU A 47 -0.17 4.72 -13.91
C LEU A 47 0.55 3.38 -14.14
N SER A 48 0.44 2.76 -15.33
CA SER A 48 1.22 1.56 -15.66
C SER A 48 2.73 1.83 -15.71
N THR A 49 3.16 3.07 -15.98
CA THR A 49 4.58 3.43 -15.92
C THR A 49 5.09 3.44 -14.50
N ILE A 50 4.28 3.93 -13.55
CA ILE A 50 4.60 3.88 -12.11
C ILE A 50 4.75 2.43 -11.66
N LEU A 51 3.79 1.58 -12.02
CA LEU A 51 3.81 0.16 -11.68
C LEU A 51 5.10 -0.53 -12.14
N LYS A 52 5.59 -0.18 -13.35
CA LYS A 52 6.84 -0.72 -13.92
C LYS A 52 8.09 -0.09 -13.32
N ASP A 53 8.14 1.23 -13.20
CA ASP A 53 9.33 1.94 -12.73
C ASP A 53 9.57 1.73 -11.22
N THR A 54 8.58 1.18 -10.52
CA THR A 54 8.67 0.77 -9.11
C THR A 54 8.71 -0.75 -8.91
N GLU A 55 8.91 -1.55 -9.96
CA GLU A 55 8.96 -3.03 -9.91
C GLU A 55 9.97 -3.57 -8.89
N GLY A 56 11.08 -2.86 -8.67
CA GLY A 56 12.08 -3.22 -7.64
C GLY A 56 11.61 -3.04 -6.19
N GLN A 57 10.39 -2.52 -5.97
CA GLN A 57 9.75 -2.28 -4.67
C GLN A 57 10.71 -1.72 -3.62
N SER A 58 11.07 -2.52 -2.60
CA SER A 58 11.93 -2.09 -1.49
C SER A 58 13.30 -1.55 -1.90
N SER A 59 13.79 -1.92 -3.10
CA SER A 59 15.04 -1.40 -3.69
C SER A 59 14.85 -0.11 -4.51
N SER A 60 13.60 0.32 -4.75
CA SER A 60 13.27 1.50 -5.55
C SER A 60 12.99 2.71 -4.66
N SER A 61 13.79 3.77 -4.79
CA SER A 61 13.55 5.04 -4.07
C SER A 61 12.19 5.65 -4.45
N LEU A 62 11.83 5.60 -5.74
CA LEU A 62 10.54 6.08 -6.22
C LEU A 62 9.36 5.33 -5.57
N TRP A 63 9.52 4.02 -5.33
CA TRP A 63 8.50 3.24 -4.60
C TRP A 63 8.31 3.73 -3.17
N HIS A 64 9.39 4.08 -2.46
CA HIS A 64 9.31 4.68 -1.12
C HIS A 64 8.68 6.06 -1.16
N ASP A 65 9.12 6.92 -2.08
CA ASP A 65 8.63 8.30 -2.23
C ASP A 65 7.13 8.34 -2.55
N LEU A 66 6.64 7.43 -3.39
CA LEU A 66 5.22 7.35 -3.72
C LEU A 66 4.38 6.74 -2.60
N ARG A 67 4.95 5.97 -1.68
CA ARG A 67 4.24 5.45 -0.50
C ARG A 67 4.14 6.46 0.63
N TYR A 68 5.02 7.45 0.66
CA TYR A 68 4.97 8.52 1.65
C TYR A 68 3.60 9.20 1.67
N ALA A 69 3.04 9.33 2.88
CA ALA A 69 1.71 9.87 3.17
C ALA A 69 0.54 9.16 2.45
N ARG A 70 0.75 7.98 1.87
CA ARG A 70 -0.33 7.10 1.38
C ARG A 70 -0.59 5.96 2.37
N ILE A 71 -1.86 5.60 2.57
CA ILE A 71 -2.20 4.36 3.29
C ILE A 71 -1.99 3.19 2.32
N THR A 72 -1.05 2.31 2.67
CA THR A 72 -0.71 1.17 1.83
C THR A 72 -1.57 -0.05 2.19
N ALA A 73 -1.71 -1.01 1.27
CA ALA A 73 -2.53 -2.21 1.47
C ALA A 73 -2.31 -2.91 2.82
N SER A 74 -1.04 -3.02 3.25
CA SER A 74 -0.66 -3.65 4.53
C SER A 74 -1.00 -2.84 5.79
N LYS A 75 -1.52 -1.62 5.62
CA LYS A 75 -1.96 -0.69 6.68
C LYS A 75 -3.43 -0.28 6.55
N LEU A 76 -4.12 -0.72 5.49
CA LEU A 76 -5.50 -0.31 5.23
C LEU A 76 -6.45 -0.75 6.35
N TYR A 77 -6.28 -1.98 6.84
CA TYR A 77 -7.11 -2.50 7.93
C TYR A 77 -6.90 -1.72 9.24
N GLU A 78 -5.66 -1.40 9.60
CA GLU A 78 -5.42 -0.57 10.77
C GLU A 78 -6.00 0.84 10.58
N ALA A 79 -5.84 1.44 9.41
CA ALA A 79 -6.37 2.78 9.10
C ALA A 79 -7.90 2.84 9.13
N SER A 80 -8.61 1.82 8.65
CA SER A 80 -10.08 1.80 8.67
C SER A 80 -10.65 1.69 10.09
N ARG A 81 -9.88 1.18 11.04
CA ARG A 81 -10.31 1.01 12.45
C ARG A 81 -9.70 2.02 13.40
N CYS A 82 -8.85 2.92 12.90
CA CYS A 82 -8.13 3.86 13.73
C CYS A 82 -8.97 5.12 13.97
N SER A 83 -9.18 5.47 15.24
CA SER A 83 -9.84 6.71 15.66
C SER A 83 -8.85 7.76 16.18
N THR A 84 -7.56 7.45 16.27
CA THR A 84 -6.53 8.35 16.82
C THR A 84 -5.85 9.15 15.72
N GLU A 85 -5.83 10.47 15.85
CA GLU A 85 -5.22 11.40 14.87
C GLU A 85 -3.69 11.56 15.03
N SER A 86 -3.09 10.80 15.94
CA SER A 86 -1.65 10.76 16.21
C SER A 86 -1.20 9.36 16.63
N GLY A 87 0.12 9.16 16.70
CA GLY A 87 0.71 7.92 17.20
C GLY A 87 1.39 7.09 16.11
N SER A 88 1.58 5.79 16.38
CA SER A 88 2.45 4.93 15.59
C SER A 88 1.99 4.73 14.15
N LEU A 89 0.68 4.58 13.91
CA LEU A 89 0.13 4.41 12.56
C LEU A 89 0.34 5.66 11.71
N VAL A 90 0.02 6.84 12.25
CA VAL A 90 0.23 8.13 11.57
C VAL A 90 1.71 8.34 11.27
N ASN A 91 2.58 8.10 12.26
CA ASN A 91 4.03 8.21 12.07
C ASN A 91 4.56 7.19 11.04
N THR A 92 3.96 6.01 10.95
CA THR A 92 4.31 5.02 9.91
C THR A 92 3.94 5.53 8.52
N ILE A 93 2.72 6.05 8.35
CA ILE A 93 2.22 6.54 7.05
C ILE A 93 3.01 7.78 6.58
N LEU A 94 3.39 8.65 7.51
CA LEU A 94 4.23 9.83 7.24
C LEU A 94 5.73 9.52 7.19
N GLY A 95 6.15 8.25 7.20
CA GLY A 95 7.56 7.87 7.09
C GLY A 95 8.44 8.31 8.29
N ALA A 96 7.84 8.75 9.39
CA ALA A 96 8.55 9.21 10.60
C ALA A 96 9.08 8.04 11.46
N GLN A 97 8.76 6.79 11.12
CA GLN A 97 9.31 5.61 11.77
C GLN A 97 10.37 4.93 10.90
N LYS A 98 11.60 4.84 11.42
CA LYS A 98 12.64 3.99 10.83
C LYS A 98 12.25 2.52 11.01
N VAL A 99 12.08 1.82 9.90
CA VAL A 99 11.91 0.36 9.92
C VAL A 99 13.29 -0.26 10.17
N LYS A 100 13.47 -0.86 11.34
CA LYS A 100 14.66 -1.67 11.62
C LYS A 100 14.52 -2.99 10.89
N ASP A 101 15.59 -3.43 10.26
CA ASP A 101 15.62 -4.76 9.68
C ASP A 101 15.54 -5.81 10.79
N THR A 102 14.71 -6.82 10.62
CA THR A 102 14.46 -7.86 11.62
C THR A 102 14.69 -9.23 11.02
N THR A 103 14.99 -10.22 11.86
CA THR A 103 15.13 -11.62 11.43
C THR A 103 13.89 -12.13 10.71
N ALA A 104 12.70 -11.66 11.09
CA ALA A 104 11.45 -11.98 10.41
C ALA A 104 11.39 -11.41 8.98
N MET A 105 11.87 -10.18 8.78
CA MET A 105 11.94 -9.54 7.47
C MET A 105 12.98 -10.21 6.58
N GLU A 106 14.15 -10.53 7.13
CA GLU A 106 15.20 -11.26 6.43
C GLU A 106 14.72 -12.65 5.98
N ARG A 107 14.04 -13.40 6.87
CA ARG A 107 13.41 -14.67 6.51
C ARG A 107 12.38 -14.50 5.40
N GLY A 108 11.56 -13.45 5.46
CA GLY A 108 10.62 -13.09 4.41
C GLY A 108 11.31 -12.97 3.05
N ARG A 109 12.31 -12.09 2.95
CA ARG A 109 13.07 -11.86 1.72
C ARG A 109 13.73 -13.12 1.16
N THR A 110 14.24 -13.97 2.04
CA THR A 110 14.89 -15.24 1.63
C THR A 110 13.88 -16.26 1.11
N LEU A 111 12.72 -16.37 1.74
CA LEU A 111 11.73 -17.41 1.41
C LEU A 111 10.74 -17.02 0.32
N GLU A 112 10.46 -15.73 0.15
CA GLU A 112 9.45 -15.25 -0.81
C GLU A 112 9.69 -15.75 -2.25
N PRO A 113 10.92 -15.68 -2.83
CA PRO A 113 11.16 -16.24 -4.16
C PRO A 113 10.92 -17.75 -4.25
N ILE A 114 11.20 -18.49 -3.16
CA ILE A 114 11.01 -19.94 -3.10
C ILE A 114 9.51 -20.27 -3.06
N VAL A 115 8.74 -19.57 -2.21
CA VAL A 115 7.28 -19.73 -2.12
C VAL A 115 6.63 -19.35 -3.46
N CYS A 116 7.10 -18.28 -4.10
CA CYS A 116 6.65 -17.87 -5.42
C CYS A 116 6.85 -19.00 -6.45
N GLY A 117 8.04 -19.60 -6.51
CA GLY A 117 8.31 -20.74 -7.40
C GLY A 117 7.41 -21.96 -7.13
N MET A 118 7.06 -22.22 -5.87
CA MET A 118 6.09 -23.28 -5.53
C MET A 118 4.68 -22.97 -6.04
N VAL A 119 4.26 -21.70 -6.01
CA VAL A 119 2.99 -21.27 -6.60
C VAL A 119 3.03 -21.42 -8.11
N GLU A 120 4.10 -20.98 -8.78
CA GLU A 120 4.26 -21.13 -10.23
C GLU A 120 4.14 -22.60 -10.65
N GLN A 121 4.79 -23.50 -9.94
CA GLN A 121 4.74 -24.94 -10.20
C GLN A 121 3.34 -25.51 -9.99
N LYS A 122 2.67 -25.14 -8.89
CA LYS A 122 1.33 -25.64 -8.55
C LYS A 122 0.27 -25.23 -9.57
N TYR A 123 0.35 -24.01 -10.08
CA TYR A 123 -0.63 -23.45 -11.02
C TYR A 123 -0.18 -23.56 -12.48
N ALA A 124 0.99 -24.13 -12.75
CA ALA A 124 1.59 -24.25 -14.08
C ALA A 124 1.61 -22.91 -14.86
N GLN A 125 1.83 -21.80 -14.14
CA GLN A 125 1.78 -20.45 -14.70
C GLN A 125 2.84 -19.56 -14.05
N LYS A 126 3.42 -18.64 -14.83
CA LYS A 126 4.46 -17.72 -14.34
C LYS A 126 3.87 -16.57 -13.53
N VAL A 127 4.55 -16.24 -12.44
CA VAL A 127 4.27 -15.07 -11.61
C VAL A 127 5.11 -13.91 -12.14
N SER A 128 4.46 -12.76 -12.34
CA SER A 128 5.14 -11.51 -12.68
C SER A 128 5.29 -10.66 -11.43
N HIS A 129 6.47 -10.11 -11.22
CA HIS A 129 6.68 -9.07 -10.21
C HIS A 129 6.18 -7.73 -10.75
N VAL A 130 5.61 -6.91 -9.87
CA VAL A 130 5.08 -5.58 -10.19
C VAL A 130 5.39 -4.63 -9.04
N GLY A 131 5.40 -3.32 -9.33
CA GLY A 131 5.72 -2.30 -8.34
C GLY A 131 4.52 -1.84 -7.51
N LEU A 132 4.45 -0.54 -7.30
CA LEU A 132 3.33 0.15 -6.66
C LEU A 132 2.21 0.38 -7.66
N ALA A 133 1.08 -0.29 -7.42
CA ALA A 133 -0.18 0.05 -8.03
C ALA A 133 -0.77 1.27 -7.31
N LEU A 134 -1.19 2.25 -8.09
CA LEU A 134 -1.95 3.42 -7.68
C LEU A 134 -3.30 3.40 -8.40
N ASN A 135 -4.28 4.13 -7.88
CA ASN A 135 -5.59 4.29 -8.49
C ASN A 135 -6.02 5.76 -8.37
N GLU A 136 -6.42 6.38 -9.49
CA GLU A 136 -6.80 7.79 -9.53
C GLU A 136 -8.05 8.14 -8.70
N GLU A 137 -9.00 7.22 -8.53
CA GLU A 137 -10.18 7.42 -7.67
C GLU A 137 -9.81 7.41 -6.19
N TYR A 138 -8.69 6.78 -5.85
CA TYR A 138 -8.20 6.60 -4.49
C TYR A 138 -6.75 7.09 -4.34
N PRO A 139 -6.48 8.39 -4.56
CA PRO A 139 -5.12 8.91 -4.66
C PRO A 139 -4.32 8.76 -3.36
N MET A 140 -5.01 8.67 -2.20
CA MET A 140 -4.40 8.49 -0.88
C MET A 140 -3.95 7.05 -0.58
N PHE A 141 -4.24 6.10 -1.46
CA PHE A 141 -3.96 4.68 -1.26
C PHE A 141 -2.92 4.15 -2.25
N GLY A 142 -2.29 3.03 -1.90
CA GLY A 142 -1.36 2.34 -2.77
C GLY A 142 -1.20 0.87 -2.40
N ALA A 143 -0.94 0.01 -3.38
CA ALA A 143 -0.81 -1.42 -3.17
C ALA A 143 0.39 -1.99 -3.92
N SER A 144 1.13 -2.88 -3.27
CA SER A 144 2.18 -3.68 -3.92
C SER A 144 1.97 -5.13 -3.49
N PRO A 145 1.51 -6.01 -4.39
CA PRO A 145 1.51 -7.44 -4.13
C PRO A 145 2.92 -8.01 -4.28
N ASP A 146 3.13 -9.23 -3.79
CA ASP A 146 4.40 -9.95 -3.98
C ASP A 146 4.50 -10.53 -5.40
N GLY A 147 3.35 -10.72 -6.06
CA GLY A 147 3.29 -11.04 -7.48
C GLY A 147 1.88 -11.00 -8.07
N VAL A 148 1.80 -11.12 -9.39
CA VAL A 148 0.55 -11.28 -10.14
C VAL A 148 0.64 -12.46 -11.11
N MET A 149 -0.47 -13.18 -11.28
CA MET A 149 -0.53 -14.38 -12.13
C MET A 149 -1.92 -14.51 -12.72
N GLY A 150 -2.09 -14.18 -14.01
CA GLY A 150 -3.40 -14.23 -14.67
C GLY A 150 -4.39 -13.28 -13.99
N ASP A 151 -5.45 -13.84 -13.40
CA ASP A 151 -6.47 -13.11 -12.63
C ASP A 151 -6.21 -13.10 -11.11
N PHE A 152 -5.02 -13.55 -10.68
CA PHE A 152 -4.62 -13.56 -9.28
C PHE A 152 -3.64 -12.43 -8.95
N VAL A 153 -3.85 -11.77 -7.81
CA VAL A 153 -2.74 -11.19 -7.03
C VAL A 153 -2.20 -12.24 -6.07
N ILE A 154 -0.94 -12.12 -5.65
CA ILE A 154 -0.29 -13.05 -4.74
C ILE A 154 0.29 -12.26 -3.57
N GLU A 155 0.01 -12.73 -2.36
CA GLU A 155 0.53 -12.20 -1.10
C GLU A 155 1.14 -13.36 -0.29
N ILE A 156 2.41 -13.23 0.07
CA ILE A 156 3.25 -14.24 0.68
C ILE A 156 3.61 -13.81 2.10
N LYS A 157 3.49 -14.73 3.05
CA LYS A 157 3.89 -14.53 4.45
C LYS A 157 4.77 -15.68 4.93
N CYS A 158 5.84 -15.32 5.65
CA CYS A 158 6.85 -16.26 6.12
C CYS A 158 7.05 -16.17 7.65
N PRO A 159 6.07 -16.61 8.48
CA PRO A 159 6.16 -16.57 9.94
C PRO A 159 7.32 -17.40 10.51
N MET A 160 8.03 -16.86 11.50
CA MET A 160 9.08 -17.60 12.23
C MET A 160 8.53 -18.58 13.28
N SER A 161 7.29 -18.40 13.75
CA SER A 161 6.73 -19.16 14.87
C SER A 161 5.31 -19.63 14.59
N GLU A 162 4.90 -20.71 15.24
CA GLU A 162 3.53 -21.23 15.17
C GLU A 162 2.49 -20.22 15.68
N LYS A 163 2.86 -19.44 16.71
CA LYS A 163 2.02 -18.36 17.22
C LYS A 163 1.75 -17.31 16.12
N THR A 164 2.80 -16.86 15.44
CA THR A 164 2.68 -15.89 14.33
C THR A 164 1.96 -16.51 13.12
N PHE A 165 2.20 -17.78 12.82
CA PHE A 165 1.51 -18.48 11.75
C PHE A 165 0.00 -18.41 11.91
N LYS A 166 -0.51 -18.69 13.12
CA LYS A 166 -1.94 -18.65 13.42
C LYS A 166 -2.55 -17.25 13.28
N THR A 167 -1.80 -16.16 13.49
CA THR A 167 -2.35 -14.80 13.38
C THR A 167 -2.61 -14.34 11.94
N TYR A 168 -2.07 -15.07 10.95
CA TYR A 168 -2.35 -14.82 9.53
C TYR A 168 -3.74 -15.26 9.10
N PHE A 169 -4.44 -16.04 9.92
CA PHE A 169 -5.72 -16.63 9.57
C PHE A 169 -6.84 -16.21 10.51
N ASP A 170 -8.07 -16.43 10.08
CA ASP A 170 -9.24 -16.40 10.96
C ASP A 170 -9.23 -17.59 11.95
N SER A 171 -10.17 -17.60 12.89
CA SER A 171 -10.27 -18.68 13.88
C SER A 171 -10.47 -20.06 13.27
N SER A 172 -11.08 -20.14 12.07
CA SER A 172 -11.29 -21.40 11.35
C SER A 172 -10.07 -21.87 10.55
N MET A 173 -9.03 -21.04 10.41
CA MET A 173 -7.86 -21.30 9.56
C MET A 173 -8.21 -21.52 8.07
N THR A 174 -9.38 -21.07 7.62
CA THR A 174 -9.85 -21.24 6.24
C THR A 174 -9.84 -19.94 5.44
N LYS A 175 -9.72 -18.79 6.12
CA LYS A 175 -9.58 -17.47 5.52
C LYS A 175 -8.37 -16.74 6.08
N PRO A 176 -7.77 -15.79 5.34
CA PRO A 176 -6.86 -14.83 5.94
C PRO A 176 -7.56 -14.08 7.07
N SER A 177 -6.81 -13.65 8.10
CA SER A 177 -7.37 -12.75 9.12
C SER A 177 -7.80 -11.43 8.46
N SER A 178 -8.73 -10.69 9.07
CA SER A 178 -9.31 -9.47 8.47
C SER A 178 -8.26 -8.48 7.99
N LYS A 179 -7.12 -8.39 8.69
CA LYS A 179 -5.98 -7.58 8.28
C LYS A 179 -5.44 -7.97 6.90
N TYR A 180 -5.10 -9.25 6.71
CA TYR A 180 -4.50 -9.72 5.46
C TYR A 180 -5.53 -9.89 4.36
N LEU A 181 -6.80 -10.18 4.70
CA LEU A 181 -7.90 -10.17 3.76
C LEU A 181 -8.06 -8.78 3.12
N THR A 182 -8.08 -7.73 3.95
CA THR A 182 -8.15 -6.33 3.49
C THR A 182 -6.95 -5.96 2.62
N GLN A 183 -5.74 -6.41 3.00
CA GLN A 183 -4.53 -6.18 2.22
C GLN A 183 -4.64 -6.78 0.80
N VAL A 184 -5.03 -8.05 0.70
CA VAL A 184 -5.20 -8.76 -0.57
C VAL A 184 -6.30 -8.11 -1.41
N MET A 185 -7.43 -7.75 -0.82
CA MET A 185 -8.54 -7.12 -1.55
C MET A 185 -8.18 -5.73 -2.11
N LEU A 186 -7.37 -4.92 -1.40
CA LEU A 186 -6.90 -3.65 -1.97
C LEU A 186 -5.99 -3.89 -3.19
N GLN A 187 -5.08 -4.86 -3.11
CA GLN A 187 -4.23 -5.22 -4.25
C GLN A 187 -5.07 -5.68 -5.45
N MET A 188 -6.12 -6.47 -5.20
CA MET A 188 -7.07 -6.92 -6.22
C MET A 188 -7.78 -5.75 -6.91
N LEU A 189 -8.32 -4.81 -6.13
CA LEU A 189 -8.95 -3.59 -6.66
C LEU A 189 -7.97 -2.79 -7.51
N PHE A 190 -6.75 -2.57 -7.03
CA PHE A 190 -5.78 -1.67 -7.67
C PHE A 190 -5.15 -2.26 -8.93
N LEU A 191 -5.17 -3.58 -9.08
CA LEU A 191 -4.64 -4.29 -10.25
C LEU A 191 -5.74 -4.88 -11.14
N ASN A 192 -7.00 -4.55 -10.85
CA ASN A 192 -8.19 -5.04 -11.54
C ASN A 192 -8.19 -6.59 -11.66
N LYS A 193 -7.99 -7.26 -10.53
CA LYS A 193 -7.98 -8.74 -10.40
C LYS A 193 -9.19 -9.19 -9.60
N ARG A 194 -9.78 -10.33 -9.97
CA ARG A 194 -10.95 -10.87 -9.28
C ARG A 194 -10.60 -11.89 -8.20
N LYS A 195 -9.35 -12.38 -8.20
CA LYS A 195 -8.88 -13.39 -7.25
C LYS A 195 -7.57 -12.99 -6.60
N GLY A 196 -7.33 -13.52 -5.41
CA GLY A 196 -6.07 -13.41 -4.68
C GLY A 196 -5.62 -14.78 -4.17
N LEU A 197 -4.31 -15.02 -4.15
CA LEU A 197 -3.69 -16.15 -3.46
C LEU A 197 -2.97 -15.62 -2.23
N PHE A 198 -3.44 -16.02 -1.06
CA PHE A 198 -2.76 -15.76 0.20
C PHE A 198 -1.94 -16.99 0.60
N CYS A 199 -0.62 -16.87 0.48
CA CYS A 199 0.34 -17.94 0.64
C CYS A 199 1.11 -17.76 1.94
N VAL A 200 1.11 -18.75 2.81
CA VAL A 200 1.83 -18.70 4.10
C VAL A 200 2.74 -19.91 4.22
N ALA A 201 4.05 -19.67 4.32
CA ALA A 201 5.02 -20.72 4.60
C ALA A 201 4.84 -21.24 6.03
N LEU A 202 5.01 -22.56 6.23
CA LEU A 202 5.01 -23.11 7.58
C LEU A 202 6.19 -22.54 8.41
N PRO A 203 6.07 -22.46 9.75
CA PRO A 203 7.18 -22.03 10.61
C PRO A 203 8.44 -22.89 10.45
N ASN A 204 8.29 -24.17 10.13
CA ASN A 204 9.38 -25.12 9.88
C ASN A 204 9.63 -25.36 8.37
N PHE A 205 9.32 -24.37 7.52
CA PHE A 205 9.46 -24.45 6.06
C PHE A 205 10.82 -24.98 5.60
N GLU A 206 11.89 -24.61 6.30
CA GLU A 206 13.27 -25.00 6.00
C GLU A 206 13.44 -26.53 5.97
N LYS A 207 12.65 -27.26 6.78
CA LYS A 207 12.61 -28.73 6.83
C LYS A 207 11.53 -29.30 5.92
N GLU A 208 10.30 -28.79 6.03
CA GLU A 208 9.12 -29.42 5.42
C GLU A 208 8.85 -28.99 3.97
N LYS A 209 9.34 -27.80 3.57
CA LYS A 209 9.06 -27.17 2.27
C LYS A 209 7.56 -27.11 1.94
N LYS A 210 6.72 -26.85 2.94
CA LYS A 210 5.26 -26.78 2.83
C LYS A 210 4.74 -25.35 3.01
N ILE A 211 3.74 -25.02 2.21
CA ILE A 211 3.00 -23.75 2.27
C ILE A 211 1.50 -24.02 2.36
N LYS A 212 0.79 -23.15 3.06
CA LYS A 212 -0.68 -23.08 3.03
C LYS A 212 -1.08 -22.00 2.04
N ILE A 213 -1.98 -22.31 1.12
CA ILE A 213 -2.51 -21.36 0.13
C ILE A 213 -4.01 -21.25 0.34
N LEU A 214 -4.51 -20.03 0.45
CA LEU A 214 -5.94 -19.71 0.48
C LEU A 214 -6.29 -18.84 -0.72
N GLU A 215 -7.33 -19.22 -1.46
CA GLU A 215 -7.90 -18.38 -2.52
C GLU A 215 -8.87 -17.37 -1.90
N VAL A 216 -8.75 -16.12 -2.31
CA VAL A 216 -9.59 -14.99 -1.90
C VAL A 216 -10.36 -14.50 -3.12
N LEU A 217 -11.66 -14.34 -2.98
CA LEU A 217 -12.51 -13.69 -3.99
C LEU A 217 -12.72 -12.23 -3.62
N TYR A 218 -12.83 -11.37 -4.63
CA TYR A 218 -13.10 -9.95 -4.42
C TYR A 218 -14.48 -9.75 -3.79
N ASP A 219 -14.55 -8.89 -2.77
CA ASP A 219 -15.79 -8.50 -2.10
C ASP A 219 -15.89 -6.97 -2.15
N SER A 220 -16.75 -6.47 -3.05
CA SER A 220 -16.93 -5.03 -3.27
C SER A 220 -17.54 -4.32 -2.07
N ASP A 221 -18.48 -4.97 -1.40
CA ASP A 221 -19.26 -4.36 -0.32
C ASP A 221 -18.39 -4.19 0.93
N PHE A 222 -17.59 -5.23 1.22
CA PHE A 222 -16.56 -5.16 2.25
C PHE A 222 -15.55 -4.03 1.97
N MET A 223 -15.08 -3.93 0.73
CA MET A 223 -14.07 -2.93 0.36
C MET A 223 -14.61 -1.50 0.39
N GLN A 224 -15.85 -1.27 -0.05
CA GLN A 224 -16.46 0.06 -0.04
C GLN A 224 -16.48 0.65 1.37
N SER A 225 -16.96 -0.11 2.36
CA SER A 225 -17.01 0.35 3.76
C SER A 225 -15.61 0.59 4.34
N THR A 226 -14.65 -0.28 4.03
CA THR A 226 -13.27 -0.19 4.51
C THR A 226 -12.54 1.03 3.95
N LEU A 227 -12.67 1.28 2.64
CA LEU A 227 -12.09 2.44 1.97
C LEU A 227 -12.69 3.75 2.48
N ALA A 228 -13.99 3.80 2.73
CA ALA A 228 -14.64 4.99 3.28
C ALA A 228 -14.09 5.35 4.67
N GLN A 229 -13.97 4.37 5.57
CA GLN A 229 -13.42 4.59 6.91
C GLN A 229 -11.94 5.01 6.87
N ALA A 230 -11.12 4.33 6.05
CA ALA A 230 -9.71 4.68 5.90
C ALA A 230 -9.51 6.06 5.25
N SER A 231 -10.40 6.48 4.35
CA SER A 231 -10.38 7.82 3.73
C SER A 231 -10.67 8.91 4.77
N GLN A 232 -11.67 8.68 5.64
CA GLN A 232 -11.95 9.59 6.75
C GLN A 232 -10.75 9.69 7.71
N PHE A 233 -10.12 8.56 8.05
CA PHE A 233 -8.90 8.57 8.84
C PHE A 233 -7.80 9.37 8.16
N TRP A 234 -7.58 9.19 6.85
CA TRP A 234 -6.56 9.94 6.11
C TRP A 234 -6.80 11.45 6.15
N LEU A 235 -8.03 11.88 5.89
CA LEU A 235 -8.44 13.30 5.92
C LEU A 235 -8.27 13.94 7.29
N LYS A 236 -8.52 13.20 8.38
CA LYS A 236 -8.43 13.73 9.75
C LYS A 236 -7.01 13.66 10.32
N ALA A 237 -6.27 12.60 10.03
CA ALA A 237 -5.01 12.29 10.73
C ALA A 237 -3.76 12.57 9.88
N ILE A 238 -3.83 12.37 8.56
CA ILE A 238 -2.66 12.44 7.67
C ILE A 238 -2.61 13.78 6.96
N PHE A 239 -3.70 14.18 6.30
CA PHE A 239 -3.76 15.42 5.53
C PHE A 239 -3.36 16.67 6.34
N PRO A 240 -3.84 16.90 7.58
CA PRO A 240 -3.50 18.12 8.30
C PRO A 240 -2.01 18.22 8.65
N LYS A 241 -1.34 17.08 8.82
CA LYS A 241 0.11 17.02 9.07
C LYS A 241 0.89 17.28 7.79
N LEU A 242 0.51 16.60 6.71
CA LEU A 242 1.07 16.84 5.37
C LEU A 242 0.95 18.31 4.96
N ASN A 243 -0.21 18.93 5.23
CA ASN A 243 -0.50 20.32 4.92
C ASN A 243 0.29 21.30 5.79
N LYS A 244 0.52 20.99 7.08
CA LYS A 244 1.28 21.88 7.99
C LYS A 244 2.80 21.78 7.78
N ASP A 245 3.33 20.57 7.63
CA ASP A 245 4.77 20.33 7.56
C ASP A 245 5.40 20.90 6.27
N LEU A 246 4.57 21.20 5.26
CA LEU A 246 4.99 21.66 3.94
C LEU A 246 4.56 23.09 3.62
N MET A 247 3.92 23.80 4.56
CA MET A 247 3.71 25.23 4.41
C MET A 247 5.06 25.97 4.46
N PRO A 248 5.36 26.84 3.47
CA PRO A 248 6.49 27.75 3.58
C PRO A 248 6.38 28.57 4.88
N PRO A 249 7.48 28.77 5.64
CA PRO A 249 7.45 29.49 6.92
C PRO A 249 6.82 30.89 6.84
N GLN A 250 6.85 31.49 5.65
CA GLN A 250 6.33 32.82 5.34
C GLN A 250 4.78 32.89 5.35
N LEU A 251 4.09 31.75 5.29
CA LEU A 251 2.61 31.65 5.27
C LEU A 251 2.02 31.13 6.60
N LEU A 252 2.84 30.65 7.53
CA LEU A 252 2.42 30.23 8.88
C LEU A 252 1.75 31.34 9.73
N PRO A 253 2.18 32.63 9.68
CA PRO A 253 1.65 33.65 10.59
C PRO A 253 0.20 34.10 10.33
N LEU A 254 -0.44 33.68 9.24
CA LEU A 254 -1.79 34.14 8.85
C LEU A 254 -2.93 33.27 9.39
N LEU A 255 -2.64 32.16 10.06
CA LEU A 255 -3.66 31.22 10.56
C LEU A 255 -3.90 31.33 12.08
N ASP A 256 -3.01 32.00 12.82
CA ASP A 256 -3.15 32.22 14.27
C ASP A 256 -3.86 33.54 14.62
N SER A 257 -4.53 34.17 13.65
CA SER A 257 -5.23 35.45 13.82
C SER A 257 -6.68 35.45 13.29
N ASN A 258 -7.44 34.40 13.61
CA ASN A 258 -8.91 34.42 13.65
C ASN A 258 -9.47 33.49 14.72
#